data_AF-A0AAJ1HNI7-F1
#
_entry.id   AF-A0AAJ1HNI7-F1
#
_cell.length_a   1.000
_cell.length_b   1.000
_cell.length_c   1.000
_cell.angle_alpha   90.00
_cell.angle_beta   90.00
_cell.angle_gamma   90.00
#
_symmetry.space_group_name_H-M   'P 1'
#
loop_
_entity.id
_entity.type
_entity.pdbx_description
1 polymer ?
#
loop_
_entity_poly.entity_id
_entity_poly.type
_entity_poly.pdbx_seq_one_letter_code
_entity_poly.pdbx_strand_id
1 'polypeptide(L)'
;MAQTIKNGQEDWLTTLNAGLNQIGDKVSSQTIPVTFINGFSGDISIKKYQFGSAQITTVEGWFKTAGSATLQGGTPTGIFKVPANTDIGMCFAWTNSANMLNGRVVTKPDGTVTVELENVLGANNFVNIVGMRAY
;
A
#
# COMPACT_ATOMS: atom_id res chain seq x y z
N MET A 1 -19.41 23.89 -20.64
CA MET A 1 -20.62 24.72 -20.83
C MET A 1 -21.23 24.95 -19.46
N ALA A 2 -21.41 26.20 -19.03
CA ALA A 2 -22.12 26.51 -17.79
C ALA A 2 -23.63 26.24 -17.99
N GLN A 3 -24.25 25.50 -17.08
CA GLN A 3 -25.66 25.11 -17.19
C GLN A 3 -26.55 26.28 -16.74
N THR A 4 -27.52 26.65 -17.57
CA THR A 4 -28.44 27.79 -17.31
C THR A 4 -29.50 27.38 -16.30
N ILE A 5 -29.58 28.10 -15.17
CA ILE A 5 -30.61 27.91 -14.13
C ILE A 5 -31.88 28.66 -14.55
N LYS A 6 -33.01 27.97 -14.66
CA LYS A 6 -34.26 28.52 -15.20
C LYS A 6 -35.42 28.52 -14.21
N ASN A 7 -35.50 27.54 -13.31
CA ASN A 7 -36.64 27.29 -12.43
C ASN A 7 -36.37 27.52 -10.93
N GLY A 8 -35.30 28.25 -10.58
CA GLY A 8 -35.03 28.62 -9.18
C GLY A 8 -34.46 27.46 -8.35
N GLN A 9 -35.00 27.21 -7.15
CA GLN A 9 -34.37 26.36 -6.11
C GLN A 9 -34.21 24.88 -6.50
N GLU A 10 -35.13 24.31 -7.29
CA GLU A 10 -35.02 22.90 -7.72
C GLU A 10 -33.87 22.67 -8.72
N ASP A 11 -33.64 23.62 -9.61
CA ASP A 11 -32.51 23.60 -10.54
C ASP A 11 -31.18 23.78 -9.80
N TRP A 12 -31.17 24.64 -8.77
CA TRP A 12 -30.02 24.81 -7.88
C TRP A 12 -29.69 23.52 -7.13
N LEU A 13 -30.69 22.85 -6.56
CA LEU A 13 -30.50 21.60 -5.83
C LEU A 13 -30.01 20.48 -6.76
N THR A 14 -30.56 20.39 -7.97
CA THR A 14 -30.13 19.42 -8.99
C THR A 14 -28.69 19.67 -9.43
N THR A 15 -28.33 20.93 -9.68
CA THR A 15 -26.97 21.33 -10.08
C THR A 15 -25.96 21.06 -8.96
N LEU A 16 -26.32 21.38 -7.72
CA LEU A 16 -25.50 21.11 -6.54
C LEU A 16 -25.28 19.61 -6.36
N ASN A 17 -26.34 18.79 -6.42
CA ASN A 17 -26.23 17.34 -6.28
C ASN A 17 -25.40 16.72 -7.41
N ALA A 18 -25.53 17.21 -8.65
CA ALA A 18 -24.69 16.77 -9.75
C ALA A 18 -23.20 17.12 -9.53
N GLY A 19 -22.91 18.33 -9.03
CA GLY A 19 -21.55 18.75 -8.69
C GLY A 19 -20.95 17.96 -7.53
N LEU A 20 -21.74 17.67 -6.49
CA LEU A 20 -21.31 16.86 -5.34
C LEU A 20 -21.06 15.41 -5.74
N ASN A 21 -21.92 14.82 -6.58
CA ASN A 21 -21.70 13.47 -7.13
C ASN A 21 -20.41 13.41 -7.96
N GLN A 22 -20.12 14.43 -8.76
CA GLN A 22 -18.84 14.52 -9.49
C GLN A 22 -17.61 14.65 -8.57
N ILE A 23 -17.74 15.14 -7.34
CA ILE A 23 -16.64 15.22 -6.37
C ILE A 23 -16.50 13.90 -5.61
N GLY A 24 -17.62 13.27 -5.21
CA GLY A 24 -17.64 11.98 -4.53
C GLY A 24 -17.14 10.82 -5.40
N ASP A 25 -17.51 10.78 -6.68
CA ASP A 25 -17.03 9.76 -7.64
C ASP A 25 -15.54 9.87 -7.92
N LYS A 26 -14.90 10.99 -7.58
CA LYS A 26 -13.48 11.20 -7.86
C LYS A 26 -12.57 10.52 -6.86
N VAL A 27 -13.03 10.03 -5.71
CA VAL A 27 -12.15 9.37 -4.73
C VAL A 27 -12.72 8.04 -4.29
N SER A 28 -12.26 6.94 -4.90
CA SER A 28 -12.55 5.59 -4.39
C SER A 28 -11.31 5.00 -3.74
N SER A 29 -11.51 4.13 -2.74
CA SER A 29 -10.42 3.43 -2.07
C SER A 29 -10.68 1.93 -2.02
N GLN A 30 -9.64 1.13 -2.25
CA GLN A 30 -9.69 -0.32 -2.18
C GLN A 30 -8.55 -0.83 -1.30
N THR A 31 -8.87 -1.67 -0.32
CA THR A 31 -7.88 -2.44 0.42
C THR A 31 -7.38 -3.60 -0.44
N ILE A 32 -6.06 -3.73 -0.56
CA ILE A 32 -5.41 -4.87 -1.21
C ILE A 32 -5.12 -5.94 -0.16
N PRO A 33 -5.60 -7.18 -0.33
CA PRO A 33 -5.40 -8.23 0.66
C PRO A 33 -3.93 -8.63 0.75
N VAL A 34 -3.49 -8.89 1.98
CA VAL A 34 -2.13 -9.36 2.30
C VAL A 34 -2.21 -10.74 2.93
N THR A 35 -1.36 -11.66 2.49
CA THR A 35 -1.22 -13.00 3.09
C THR A 35 0.24 -13.27 3.42
N PHE A 36 0.58 -13.41 4.70
CA PHE A 36 1.94 -13.74 5.10
C PHE A 36 2.34 -15.15 4.69
N ILE A 37 3.62 -15.34 4.36
CA ILE A 37 4.21 -16.60 3.93
C ILE A 37 5.48 -16.89 4.74
N ASN A 38 6.11 -18.05 4.54
CA ASN A 38 7.43 -18.40 5.09
C ASN A 38 7.58 -18.20 6.62
N GLY A 39 6.49 -18.35 7.37
CA GLY A 39 6.50 -18.22 8.84
C GLY A 39 6.51 -16.78 9.35
N PHE A 40 6.41 -15.78 8.47
CA PHE A 40 6.24 -14.38 8.87
C PHE A 40 4.80 -14.11 9.32
N SER A 41 4.63 -13.05 10.10
CA SER A 41 3.32 -12.53 10.50
C SER A 41 3.45 -11.04 10.78
N GLY A 42 2.33 -10.32 10.83
CA GLY A 42 2.35 -8.89 11.05
C GLY A 42 1.00 -8.24 10.78
N ASP A 43 1.05 -6.94 10.56
CA ASP A 43 -0.08 -6.12 10.15
C ASP A 43 0.39 -5.15 9.07
N ILE A 44 -0.06 -5.37 7.84
CA ILE A 44 0.31 -4.58 6.67
C ILE A 44 -0.97 -4.11 6.00
N SER A 45 -1.11 -2.79 5.90
CA SER A 45 -2.19 -2.11 5.21
C SER A 45 -1.69 -1.65 3.85
N ILE A 46 -2.36 -2.12 2.80
CA ILE A 46 -2.15 -1.64 1.44
C ILE A 46 -3.46 -1.10 0.92
N LYS A 47 -3.45 0.18 0.54
CA LYS A 47 -4.64 0.85 0.01
C LYS A 47 -4.35 1.47 -1.33
N LYS A 48 -5.23 1.21 -2.29
CA LYS A 48 -5.26 1.88 -3.57
C LYS A 48 -6.35 2.95 -3.53
N TYR A 49 -5.96 4.19 -3.80
CA TYR A 49 -6.83 5.33 -3.95
C TYR A 49 -6.90 5.72 -5.43
N GLN A 50 -8.11 5.88 -5.97
CA GLN A 50 -8.35 6.34 -7.32
C GLN A 50 -8.85 7.79 -7.26
N PHE A 51 -8.16 8.70 -7.92
CA PHE A 51 -8.44 10.14 -8.01
C PHE A 51 -8.80 10.54 -9.45
N GLY A 52 -10.02 10.26 -9.91
CA GLY A 52 -10.37 10.41 -11.33
C GLY A 52 -9.51 9.49 -12.21
N SER A 53 -8.58 10.04 -13.01
CA SER A 53 -7.61 9.25 -13.79
C SER A 53 -6.30 8.97 -13.06
N ALA A 54 -6.00 9.66 -11.96
CA ALA A 54 -4.79 9.46 -11.17
C ALA A 54 -4.98 8.36 -10.14
N GLN A 55 -3.91 7.70 -9.72
CA GLN A 55 -3.97 6.64 -8.72
C GLN A 55 -2.80 6.73 -7.74
N ILE A 56 -3.06 6.49 -6.46
CA ILE A 56 -2.01 6.30 -5.44
C ILE A 56 -2.20 4.95 -4.75
N THR A 57 -1.17 4.13 -4.70
CA THR A 57 -1.11 2.94 -3.82
C THR A 57 -0.20 3.27 -2.65
N THR A 58 -0.70 3.15 -1.43
CA THR A 58 0.08 3.31 -0.19
C THR A 58 0.32 1.96 0.47
N VAL A 59 1.49 1.81 1.09
CA VAL A 59 1.87 0.65 1.90
C VAL A 59 2.32 1.16 3.25
N GLU A 60 1.75 0.62 4.31
CA GLU A 60 2.17 0.92 5.69
C GLU A 60 1.99 -0.31 6.57
N GLY A 61 2.80 -0.41 7.62
CA GLY A 61 2.63 -1.41 8.66
C GLY A 61 3.94 -2.06 9.06
N TRP A 62 3.85 -3.29 9.55
CA TRP A 62 4.99 -4.02 10.08
C TRP A 62 4.81 -5.53 9.90
N PHE A 63 5.95 -6.23 9.91
CA PHE A 63 6.00 -7.67 10.06
C PHE A 63 7.06 -8.05 11.08
N LYS A 64 6.93 -9.26 11.64
CA LYS A 64 7.87 -9.80 12.61
C LYS A 64 8.51 -11.09 12.11
N THR A 65 9.79 -11.25 12.42
CA THR A 65 10.44 -12.56 12.43
C THR A 65 9.88 -13.32 13.63
N ALA A 66 9.16 -14.42 13.43
CA ALA A 66 8.60 -15.23 14.52
C ALA A 66 9.06 -16.67 14.41
N GLY A 67 9.24 -17.34 15.55
CA GLY A 67 9.74 -18.72 15.59
C GLY A 67 11.15 -18.83 14.99
N SER A 68 11.31 -19.65 13.96
CA SER A 68 12.58 -19.84 13.24
C SER A 68 12.79 -18.87 12.08
N ALA A 69 11.83 -17.98 11.79
CA ALA A 69 11.99 -17.01 10.70
C ALA A 69 13.15 -16.05 11.02
N THR A 70 14.05 -15.89 10.06
CA THR A 70 15.18 -14.95 10.12
C THR A 70 15.31 -14.27 8.77
N LEU A 71 15.90 -13.08 8.75
CA LEU A 71 16.30 -12.43 7.51
C LEU A 71 17.82 -12.44 7.42
N GLN A 72 18.34 -12.86 6.28
CA GLN A 72 19.76 -12.79 5.99
C GLN A 72 20.06 -11.48 5.25
N GLY A 73 21.17 -10.83 5.61
CA GLY A 73 21.63 -9.62 4.92
C GLY A 73 21.92 -9.90 3.44
N GLY A 74 21.57 -8.97 2.55
CA GLY A 74 21.79 -9.06 1.10
C GLY A 74 21.02 -10.19 0.40
N THR A 75 20.02 -10.79 1.06
CA THR A 75 19.22 -11.88 0.49
C THR A 75 17.74 -11.52 0.44
N PRO A 76 17.14 -11.36 -0.76
CA PRO A 76 15.71 -11.11 -0.90
C PRO A 76 14.88 -12.29 -0.37
N THR A 77 14.09 -12.04 0.67
CA THR A 77 13.22 -13.05 1.32
C THR A 77 11.75 -12.72 1.09
N GLY A 78 10.95 -13.70 0.68
CA GLY A 78 9.50 -13.52 0.53
C GLY A 78 8.81 -13.44 1.89
N ILE A 79 8.09 -12.34 2.15
CA ILE A 79 7.47 -12.06 3.45
C ILE A 79 5.95 -12.27 3.41
N PHE A 80 5.32 -11.71 2.39
CA PHE A 80 3.87 -11.82 2.19
C PHE A 80 3.53 -11.80 0.70
N LYS A 81 2.27 -12.11 0.39
CA LYS A 81 1.69 -12.06 -0.93
C LYS A 81 0.58 -11.02 -1.02
N VAL A 82 0.50 -10.40 -2.17
CA VAL A 82 -0.61 -9.58 -2.68
C VAL A 82 -1.18 -10.26 -3.94
N PRO A 83 -2.33 -9.83 -4.48
CA PRO A 83 -2.80 -10.34 -5.77
C PRO A 83 -1.74 -10.22 -6.86
N ALA A 84 -1.70 -11.17 -7.80
CA ALA A 84 -0.73 -11.16 -8.89
C ALA A 84 -0.82 -9.85 -9.70
N ASN A 85 0.32 -9.40 -10.22
CA ASN A 85 0.46 -8.13 -10.96
C ASN A 85 0.07 -6.88 -10.17
N THR A 86 -0.04 -6.95 -8.83
CA THR A 86 -0.18 -5.74 -8.00
C THR A 86 1.14 -4.98 -7.98
N ASP A 87 1.10 -3.70 -8.37
CA ASP A 87 2.21 -2.79 -8.15
C ASP A 87 1.98 -1.95 -6.89
N ILE A 88 2.89 -2.10 -5.92
CA ILE A 88 2.90 -1.36 -4.66
C ILE A 88 3.95 -0.24 -4.65
N GLY A 89 4.71 -0.09 -5.74
CA GLY A 89 5.75 0.92 -5.91
C GLY A 89 7.00 0.69 -5.08
N MET A 90 7.69 1.80 -4.80
CA MET A 90 8.88 1.79 -3.98
C MET A 90 8.48 1.77 -2.51
N CYS A 91 8.88 0.72 -1.81
CA CYS A 91 8.75 0.64 -0.36
C CYS A 91 10.12 0.48 0.28
N PHE A 92 10.23 0.99 1.51
CA PHE A 92 11.39 0.88 2.37
C PHE A 92 11.00 0.08 3.61
N ALA A 93 11.92 -0.77 4.05
CA ALA A 93 11.78 -1.51 5.30
C ALA A 93 12.86 -1.07 6.29
N TRP A 94 12.51 -0.95 7.57
CA TRP A 94 13.47 -0.62 8.64
C TRP A 94 13.11 -1.29 9.96
N THR A 95 14.13 -1.55 10.77
CA THR A 95 14.01 -2.17 12.09
C THR A 95 13.85 -1.13 13.19
N ASN A 96 13.21 -1.49 14.29
CA ASN A 96 13.04 -0.61 15.46
C ASN A 96 14.36 -0.33 16.21
N SER A 97 15.36 -1.18 15.99
CA SER A 97 16.63 -1.22 16.74
C SER A 97 17.80 -0.52 16.02
N ALA A 98 17.61 -0.07 14.78
CA ALA A 98 18.62 0.68 14.03
C ALA A 98 17.95 1.56 12.97
N ASN A 99 18.42 2.82 12.86
CA ASN A 99 17.98 3.74 11.82
C ASN A 99 18.34 3.18 10.44
N MET A 100 17.32 3.03 9.57
CA MET A 100 17.43 2.76 8.13
C MET A 100 18.49 1.74 7.72
N LEU A 101 18.30 0.47 8.07
CA LEU A 101 18.95 -0.62 7.33
C LEU A 101 18.21 -0.77 6.01
N ASN A 102 18.71 -0.16 4.93
CA ASN A 102 17.98 0.04 3.67
C ASN A 102 17.42 -1.27 3.11
N GLY A 103 16.18 -1.56 3.48
CA GLY A 103 15.49 -2.75 3.03
C GLY A 103 14.87 -2.49 1.67
N ARG A 104 15.38 -3.10 0.60
CA ARG A 104 14.72 -3.02 -0.71
C ARG A 104 13.49 -3.93 -0.68
N VAL A 105 12.32 -3.36 -0.91
CA VAL A 105 11.08 -4.10 -1.08
C VAL A 105 10.74 -4.20 -2.57
N VAL A 106 10.47 -5.41 -3.04
CA VAL A 106 10.13 -5.67 -4.45
C VAL A 106 8.94 -6.61 -4.52
N THR A 107 7.95 -6.27 -5.33
CA THR A 107 6.84 -7.18 -5.67
C THR A 107 7.18 -7.95 -6.94
N LYS A 108 7.14 -9.28 -6.86
CA LYS A 108 7.31 -10.17 -8.01
C LYS A 108 6.00 -10.28 -8.80
N PRO A 109 6.03 -10.69 -10.07
CA PRO A 109 4.82 -10.83 -10.90
C PRO A 109 3.73 -11.75 -10.31
N ASP A 110 4.14 -12.76 -9.55
CA ASP A 110 3.25 -13.69 -8.85
C ASP A 110 2.61 -13.10 -7.57
N GLY A 111 2.88 -11.83 -7.27
CA GLY A 111 2.39 -11.13 -6.08
C GLY A 111 3.24 -11.36 -4.83
N THR A 112 4.34 -12.12 -4.90
CA THR A 112 5.25 -12.28 -3.76
C THR A 112 6.00 -10.99 -3.50
N VAL A 113 5.85 -10.43 -2.30
CA VAL A 113 6.62 -9.27 -1.83
C VAL A 113 7.86 -9.77 -1.11
N THR A 114 9.02 -9.43 -1.66
CA THR A 114 10.32 -9.74 -1.07
C THR A 114 10.93 -8.52 -0.40
N VAL A 115 11.57 -8.76 0.75
CA VAL A 115 12.37 -7.76 1.46
C VAL A 115 13.81 -8.26 1.51
N GLU A 116 14.74 -7.39 1.13
CA GLU A 116 16.19 -7.60 1.24
C GLU A 116 16.74 -6.56 2.20
N LEU A 117 17.22 -6.97 3.37
CA LEU A 117 17.85 -6.08 4.36
C LEU A 117 19.37 -6.06 4.19
N GLU A 118 20.03 -5.00 4.63
CA GLU A 118 21.50 -4.93 4.64
C GLU A 118 22.13 -5.90 5.65
N ASN A 119 21.51 -6.06 6.83
CA ASN A 119 22.02 -6.89 7.93
C ASN A 119 21.13 -8.08 8.24
N VAL A 120 21.72 -9.09 8.88
CA VAL A 120 20.99 -10.23 9.42
C VAL A 120 20.07 -9.79 10.54
N LEU A 121 18.82 -10.25 10.50
CA LEU A 121 17.85 -10.05 11.56
C LEU A 121 17.41 -11.42 12.11
N GLY A 122 17.71 -11.65 13.38
CA GLY A 122 17.33 -12.87 14.09
C GLY A 122 15.83 -12.97 14.35
N ALA A 123 15.43 -14.06 15.02
CA ALA A 123 14.05 -14.27 15.44
C ALA A 123 13.55 -13.21 16.41
N ASN A 124 12.24 -13.01 16.46
CA ASN A 124 11.51 -12.13 17.38
C ASN A 124 11.84 -10.63 17.25
N ASN A 125 12.14 -10.19 16.03
CA ASN A 125 12.34 -8.78 15.69
C ASN A 125 11.18 -8.25 14.85
N PHE A 126 11.04 -6.93 14.85
CA PHE A 126 10.03 -6.21 14.08
C PHE A 126 10.68 -5.40 12.97
N VAL A 127 10.02 -5.39 11.82
CA VAL A 127 10.40 -4.62 10.64
C VAL A 127 9.18 -3.84 10.18
N ASN A 128 9.30 -2.52 10.16
CA ASN A 128 8.28 -1.65 9.61
C ASN A 128 8.47 -1.53 8.10
N ILE A 129 7.37 -1.33 7.37
CA ILE A 129 7.36 -1.07 5.93
C ILE A 129 6.56 0.21 5.69
N VAL A 130 7.09 1.08 4.84
CA VAL A 130 6.34 2.20 4.26
C VAL A 130 6.66 2.32 2.78
N GLY A 131 5.67 2.66 1.98
CA GLY A 131 5.88 2.88 0.56
C GLY A 131 4.71 3.58 -0.10
N MET A 132 4.98 4.06 -1.30
CA MET A 132 3.98 4.70 -2.13
C MET A 132 4.30 4.51 -3.61
N ARG A 133 3.23 4.37 -4.40
CA ARG A 133 3.24 4.50 -5.85
C ARG A 133 2.21 5.53 -6.27
N ALA A 134 2.59 6.51 -7.06
CA ALA A 134 1.67 7.44 -7.69
C ALA A 134 1.73 7.29 -9.21
N TYR A 135 0.56 7.44 -9.86
CA TYR A 135 0.31 7.38 -11.29
C TYR A 135 -0.57 8.54 -11.74
#